data_AF-A0A0J8RY20-F1
#
_entry.id   AF-A0A0J8RY20-F1
#
_cell.length_a   1.000
_cell.length_b   1.000
_cell.length_c   1.000
_cell.angle_alpha   90.00
_cell.angle_beta   90.00
_cell.angle_gamma   90.00
#
_symmetry.space_group_name_H-M   'P 1'
#
loop_
_entity.id
_entity.type
_entity.pdbx_description
1 polymer ?
#
loop_
_entity_poly.entity_id
_entity_poly.type
_entity_poly.pdbx_seq_one_letter_code
_entity_poly.pdbx_strand_id
1 'polypeptide(L)'
;MVDDMGWWAVPIVSLVIFTLYGIEGIGSQLEDPFGYDRNDIKMDAIVEDQRTEIEAILNEWKRVTEVSDEAVDMNGGNNEVRNGGGFRRRELFINNAQ
;
A
#
# COMPACT_ATOMS: atom_id res chain seq x y z
N MET A 1 39.69 40.40 -0.72
CA MET A 1 38.44 39.65 -1.05
C MET A 1 37.28 40.04 -0.14
N VAL A 2 37.34 39.82 1.18
CA VAL A 2 36.29 40.32 2.10
C VAL A 2 36.37 41.84 2.28
N ASP A 3 37.58 42.39 2.31
CA ASP A 3 37.82 43.84 2.37
C ASP A 3 37.33 44.59 1.12
N ASP A 4 37.27 43.91 -0.03
CA ASP A 4 36.80 44.50 -1.30
C ASP A 4 35.27 44.49 -1.41
N MET A 5 34.60 43.53 -0.77
CA MET A 5 33.13 43.44 -0.71
C MET A 5 32.54 44.29 0.43
N GLY A 6 33.32 44.56 1.48
CA GLY A 6 32.89 45.38 2.61
C GLY A 6 31.53 44.93 3.18
N TRP A 7 30.61 45.88 3.39
CA TRP A 7 29.28 45.61 3.93
C TRP A 7 28.38 44.73 3.05
N TRP A 8 28.67 44.60 1.75
CA TRP A 8 27.92 43.70 0.85
C TRP A 8 28.22 42.22 1.09
N ALA A 9 29.33 41.90 1.76
CA ALA A 9 29.64 40.53 2.14
C ALA A 9 28.55 39.96 3.06
N VAL A 10 27.99 40.76 3.96
CA VAL A 10 27.00 40.32 4.95
C VAL A 10 25.72 39.75 4.31
N PRO A 11 24.99 40.47 3.43
CA PRO A 11 23.77 39.94 2.81
C PRO A 11 24.04 38.78 1.85
N ILE A 12 25.19 38.80 1.15
CA ILE A 12 25.54 37.75 0.19
C ILE A 12 25.86 36.46 0.93
N VAL A 13 26.70 36.53 1.97
CA VAL A 13 27.03 35.37 2.80
C VAL A 13 25.78 34.85 3.52
N SER A 14 24.89 35.73 4.01
CA SER A 14 23.64 35.28 4.63
C SER A 14 22.73 34.53 3.64
N LEU A 15 22.65 34.97 2.38
CA LEU A 15 21.86 34.30 1.34
C LEU A 15 22.44 32.93 1.00
N VAL A 16 23.77 32.84 0.88
CA VAL A 16 24.47 31.59 0.59
C VAL A 16 24.30 30.60 1.74
N ILE A 17 24.51 31.04 2.98
CA ILE A 17 24.31 30.21 4.19
C ILE A 17 22.85 29.78 4.31
N PHE A 18 21.90 30.70 4.12
CA PHE A 18 20.47 30.37 4.13
C PHE A 18 20.14 29.28 3.11
N THR A 19 20.70 29.37 1.90
CA THR A 19 20.48 28.37 0.88
C THR A 19 21.10 27.04 1.29
N LEU A 20 22.40 27.00 1.64
CA LEU A 20 23.12 25.77 1.99
C LEU A 20 22.53 25.05 3.22
N TYR A 21 22.25 25.77 4.30
CA TYR A 21 21.59 25.19 5.47
C TYR A 21 20.12 24.86 5.22
N GLY A 22 19.45 25.60 4.34
CA GLY A 22 18.07 25.31 3.95
C GLY A 22 17.94 23.95 3.26
N ILE A 23 18.78 23.67 2.26
CA ILE A 23 18.80 22.36 1.59
C ILE A 23 19.30 21.25 2.50
N GLU A 24 20.31 21.49 3.35
CA GLU A 24 20.77 20.50 4.34
C GLU A 24 19.65 20.12 5.32
N GLY A 25 18.91 21.09 5.84
CA GLY A 25 17.79 20.85 6.75
C GLY A 25 16.63 20.08 6.13
N ILE A 26 16.35 20.29 4.84
CA ILE A 26 15.36 19.49 4.10
C ILE A 26 15.91 18.09 3.83
N GLY A 27 17.19 17.97 3.46
CA GLY A 27 17.85 16.70 3.18
C GLY A 27 17.85 15.75 4.38
N SER A 28 18.12 16.27 5.58
CA SER A 28 18.08 15.46 6.81
C SER A 28 16.70 14.89 7.11
N GLN A 29 15.62 15.62 6.81
CA GLN A 29 14.24 15.13 6.97
C GLN A 29 13.85 14.11 5.90
N LEU A 30 14.47 14.16 4.71
CA LEU A 30 14.21 13.20 3.63
C LEU A 30 15.03 11.91 3.76
N GLU A 31 16.01 11.85 4.65
CA GLU A 31 16.89 10.70 4.84
C GLU A 31 16.17 9.51 5.49
N ASP A 32 15.25 9.77 6.43
CA ASP A 32 14.44 8.73 7.09
C ASP A 32 12.93 8.98 6.89
N PRO A 33 12.38 8.71 5.69
CA PRO A 33 10.99 9.04 5.36
C PRO A 33 9.95 8.18 6.11
N PHE A 34 10.40 7.18 6.85
CA PHE A 34 9.56 6.23 7.60
C PHE A 34 9.74 6.36 9.12
N GLY A 35 10.40 7.42 9.57
CA GLY A 35 10.56 7.73 10.98
C GLY A 35 9.26 8.14 11.66
N TYR A 36 9.40 8.79 12.81
CA TYR A 36 8.30 9.32 13.62
C TYR A 36 8.28 10.86 13.69
N ASP A 37 9.03 11.53 12.81
CA ASP A 37 9.01 12.98 12.71
C ASP A 37 7.71 13.49 12.11
N ARG A 38 7.43 14.78 12.32
CA ARG A 38 6.16 15.40 11.90
C ARG A 38 5.96 15.41 10.39
N ASN A 39 7.04 15.36 9.62
CA ASN A 39 7.02 15.39 8.16
C ASN A 39 7.17 13.99 7.54
N ASP A 40 7.21 12.93 8.35
CA ASP A 40 7.38 11.56 7.88
C ASP A 40 6.06 10.96 7.40
N ILE A 41 6.18 9.91 6.58
CA ILE A 41 5.03 9.19 6.07
C ILE A 41 4.47 8.31 7.20
N LYS A 42 3.19 8.49 7.51
CA LYS A 42 2.49 7.72 8.55
C LYS A 42 2.26 6.27 8.09
N MET A 43 3.23 5.39 8.34
CA MET A 43 3.11 3.97 8.01
C MET A 43 1.97 3.28 8.75
N ASP A 44 1.73 3.61 10.02
CA ASP A 44 0.65 3.00 10.81
C ASP A 44 -0.72 3.21 10.16
N ALA A 45 -0.96 4.40 9.60
CA ALA A 45 -2.22 4.71 8.92
C ALA A 45 -2.36 3.90 7.61
N ILE A 46 -1.28 3.76 6.85
CA ILE A 46 -1.29 2.99 5.60
C ILE A 46 -1.50 1.50 5.88
N VAL A 47 -0.82 0.96 6.89
CA VAL A 47 -0.96 -0.44 7.28
C VAL A 47 -2.39 -0.75 7.75
N GLU A 48 -3.00 0.13 8.54
CA GLU A 48 -4.37 -0.06 9.02
C GLU A 48 -5.40 0.02 7.88
N ASP A 49 -5.19 0.93 6.93
CA ASP A 49 -6.03 1.05 5.74
C ASP A 49 -5.96 -0.23 4.88
N GLN A 50 -4.75 -0.70 4.60
CA GLN A 50 -4.53 -1.94 3.85
C GLN A 50 -5.09 -3.18 4.57
N ARG A 51 -4.99 -3.23 5.90
CA ARG A 51 -5.60 -4.29 6.70
C ARG A 51 -7.12 -4.30 6.51
N THR A 52 -7.75 -3.13 6.59
CA THR A 52 -9.19 -2.98 6.43
C THR A 52 -9.65 -3.42 5.04
N GLU A 53 -8.92 -3.04 3.98
CA GLU A 53 -9.19 -3.47 2.61
C GLU A 53 -9.08 -5.00 2.44
N ILE A 54 -8.03 -5.61 2.98
CA ILE A 54 -7.84 -7.07 2.92
C ILE A 54 -8.95 -7.80 3.68
N GLU A 55 -9.31 -7.33 4.88
CA GLU A 55 -10.41 -7.91 5.66
C GLU A 55 -11.75 -7.82 4.90
N ALA A 56 -12.02 -6.70 4.23
CA ALA A 56 -13.21 -6.54 3.40
C ALA A 56 -13.25 -7.56 2.24
N ILE A 57 -12.13 -7.72 1.52
CA ILE A 57 -12.02 -8.68 0.41
C ILE A 57 -12.20 -10.11 0.92
N LEU A 58 -11.57 -10.47 2.04
CA LEU A 58 -11.66 -11.81 2.62
C LEU A 58 -13.09 -12.13 3.06
N ASN A 59 -13.79 -11.17 3.67
CA ASN A 59 -15.17 -11.34 4.10
C ASN A 59 -16.11 -11.56 2.91
N GLU A 60 -15.92 -10.82 1.81
CA GLU A 60 -16.73 -11.02 0.61
C GLU A 60 -16.41 -12.36 -0.06
N TRP A 61 -15.15 -12.76 -0.13
CA TRP A 61 -14.78 -14.08 -0.63
C TRP A 61 -15.43 -15.20 0.19
N LYS A 62 -15.41 -15.09 1.52
CA LYS A 62 -16.06 -16.04 2.41
C LYS A 62 -17.57 -16.13 2.16
N ARG A 63 -18.24 -14.98 2.01
CA ARG A 63 -19.67 -14.92 1.67
C ARG A 63 -19.98 -15.60 0.34
N VAL A 64 -19.15 -15.36 -0.68
CA VAL A 64 -19.29 -16.01 -2.00
C VAL A 64 -19.09 -17.52 -1.88
N THR A 65 -18.12 -17.99 -1.11
CA THR A 65 -17.90 -19.44 -0.91
C THR A 65 -19.05 -20.11 -0.17
N GLU A 66 -19.60 -19.47 0.89
CA GLU A 66 -20.74 -20.02 1.64
C GLU A 66 -22.00 -20.10 0.79
N VAL A 67 -22.33 -19.04 0.03
CA VAL A 67 -23.46 -19.05 -0.92
C VAL A 67 -23.28 -20.11 -2.01
N SER A 68 -22.04 -20.36 -2.44
CA SER A 68 -21.73 -21.39 -3.42
C SER A 68 -21.98 -22.80 -2.88
N ASP A 69 -21.66 -23.05 -1.60
CA ASP A 69 -21.92 -24.33 -0.94
C ASP A 69 -23.42 -24.55 -0.69
N GLU A 70 -24.16 -23.50 -0.30
CA GLU A 70 -25.61 -23.57 -0.08
C GLU A 70 -26.40 -23.78 -1.39
N ALA A 71 -25.97 -23.16 -2.50
CA ALA A 71 -26.55 -23.38 -3.82
C ALA A 71 -26.26 -24.78 -4.38
N VAL A 72 -25.16 -25.42 -3.94
CA VAL A 72 -24.84 -26.81 -4.27
C VAL A 72 -25.80 -27.77 -3.56
N ASP A 73 -26.14 -27.53 -2.30
CA ASP A 73 -27.08 -28.38 -1.55
C ASP A 73 -28.53 -28.25 -2.04
N MET A 74 -28.96 -27.06 -2.49
CA MET A 74 -30.30 -26.85 -3.04
C MET A 74 -30.50 -27.46 -4.45
N ASN A 75 -29.42 -27.76 -5.19
CA ASN A 75 -29.47 -28.48 -6.48
C ASN A 75 -29.15 -29.99 -6.30
N GLY A 76 -29.27 -30.50 -5.07
CA GLY A 76 -29.19 -31.92 -4.73
C GLY A 76 -30.48 -32.69 -5.03
N GLY A 77 -31.07 -32.50 -6.20
CA GLY A 77 -32.18 -33.31 -6.69
C GLY A 77 -31.68 -34.63 -7.29
N ASN A 78 -31.74 -35.72 -6.51
CA ASN A 78 -31.57 -37.12 -6.90
C ASN A 78 -30.53 -37.44 -7.98
N ASN A 79 -29.33 -37.84 -7.56
CA ASN A 79 -28.66 -38.97 -8.20
C ASN A 79 -27.69 -39.66 -7.23
N GLU A 80 -28.00 -40.91 -6.93
CA GLU A 80 -27.12 -41.84 -6.25
C GLU A 80 -25.83 -42.02 -7.06
N VAL A 81 -24.68 -41.55 -6.57
CA VAL A 81 -23.39 -42.19 -6.89
C VAL A 81 -22.44 -42.13 -5.68
N ARG A 82 -21.93 -43.31 -5.37
CA ARG A 82 -20.95 -43.71 -4.34
C ARG A 82 -19.65 -42.90 -4.33
N ASN A 83 -19.13 -42.75 -3.11
CA ASN A 83 -17.72 -42.83 -2.70
C ASN A 83 -16.73 -41.76 -3.23
N GLY A 84 -16.21 -40.97 -2.29
CA GLY A 84 -14.79 -40.57 -2.27
C GLY A 84 -14.45 -39.14 -2.70
N GLY A 85 -13.96 -38.35 -1.75
CA GLY A 85 -12.99 -37.27 -1.97
C GLY A 85 -13.44 -36.09 -2.83
N GLY A 86 -14.11 -35.11 -2.21
CA GLY A 86 -14.41 -33.83 -2.82
C GLY A 86 -13.15 -33.00 -3.10
N PHE A 87 -13.11 -32.40 -4.30
CA PHE A 87 -12.64 -31.04 -4.64
C PHE A 87 -12.69 -30.93 -6.17
N ARG A 88 -13.86 -30.57 -6.74
CA ARG A 88 -13.95 -30.29 -8.19
C ARG A 88 -13.51 -28.85 -8.45
N ARG A 89 -12.20 -28.70 -8.72
CA ARG A 89 -11.57 -27.50 -9.31
C ARG A 89 -12.36 -27.07 -10.55
N ARG A 90 -13.08 -25.96 -10.47
CA ARG A 90 -13.62 -25.29 -11.66
C ARG A 90 -12.55 -24.34 -12.19
N GLU A 91 -11.91 -24.80 -13.26
CA GLU A 91 -11.12 -23.99 -14.17
C GLU A 91 -11.98 -22.79 -14.63
N LEU A 92 -11.58 -21.57 -14.25
CA LEU A 92 -12.17 -20.34 -14.75
C LEU A 92 -11.11 -19.60 -15.56
N PHE A 93 -11.38 -19.52 -16.88
CA PHE A 93 -10.79 -18.60 -17.85
C PHE A 93 -9.36 -18.84 -18.34
N ILE A 94 -9.20 -19.75 -19.32
CA ILE A 94 -8.37 -19.47 -20.50
C ILE A 94 -9.10 -20.01 -21.74
N ASN A 95 -10.06 -19.23 -22.24
CA ASN A 95 -10.52 -19.35 -23.63
C ASN A 95 -10.71 -17.93 -24.17
N ASN A 96 -9.59 -17.29 -24.48
CA ASN A 96 -9.55 -16.25 -25.50
C ASN A 96 -8.17 -16.28 -26.16
N ALA A 97 -7.95 -17.31 -26.96
CA ALA A 97 -6.91 -17.37 -27.97
C ALA A 97 -7.60 -17.79 -29.28
N GLN A 98 -8.12 -16.79 -29.98
CA GLN A 98 -8.28 -16.80 -31.43
C GLN A 98 -7.66 -15.52 -31.97
#